data_AF-J0QU45-F1
#
_entry.id   AF-J0QU45-F1
#
_cell.length_a   1.000
_cell.length_b   1.000
_cell.length_c   1.000
_cell.angle_alpha   90.00
_cell.angle_beta   90.00
_cell.angle_gamma   90.00
#
_symmetry.space_group_name_H-M   'P 1'
#
loop_
_entity.id
_entity.type
_entity.pdbx_description
1 polymer ?
#
loop_
_entity_poly.entity_id
_entity_poly.type
_entity_poly.pdbx_seq_one_letter_code
_entity_poly.pdbx_strand_id
1 'polypeptide(L)' 'MRQLGLDEKVLHITPSGGAIVLGHRLGMSGARITGSAALELSLNNNKKALATMCFGIEQGIAITLERS' A
#
# COMPACT_ATOMS: atom_id res chain seq x y z
N MET A 1 7.35 -2.69 -8.84
CA MET A 1 6.34 -2.23 -9.83
C MET A 1 6.57 -2.83 -11.20
N ARG A 2 7.76 -2.69 -11.80
CA ARG A 2 8.10 -3.32 -13.10
C ARG A 2 7.79 -4.82 -13.21
N GLN A 3 8.09 -5.60 -12.16
CA GLN A 3 7.78 -7.04 -12.14
C GLN A 3 6.29 -7.36 -12.09
N LEU A 4 5.46 -6.41 -11.63
CA LEU A 4 4.00 -6.52 -11.62
C LEU A 4 3.37 -5.96 -12.91
N GLY A 5 4.19 -5.49 -13.86
CA GLY A 5 3.70 -4.85 -15.10
C GLY A 5 2.98 -3.51 -14.88
N LEU A 6 3.14 -2.90 -13.69
CA LEU A 6 2.49 -1.63 -13.35
C LEU A 6 3.39 -0.45 -13.72
N ASP A 7 2.80 0.56 -14.36
CA ASP A 7 3.47 1.85 -14.59
C ASP A 7 3.61 2.57 -13.24
N GLU A 8 4.80 3.08 -12.95
CA GLU A 8 5.13 3.73 -11.69
C GLU A 8 4.45 5.09 -11.53
N LYS A 9 3.92 5.66 -12.62
CA LYS A 9 3.26 6.97 -12.63
C LYS A 9 1.75 6.90 -12.43
N VAL A 10 1.16 5.72 -12.27
CA VAL A 10 -0.30 5.64 -12.13
C VAL A 10 -0.73 6.17 -10.77
N LEU A 11 -1.70 7.08 -10.78
CA LEU A 11 -2.13 7.88 -9.62
C LEU A 11 -2.65 7.06 -8.43
N HIS A 12 -3.09 5.82 -8.67
CA HIS A 12 -3.56 4.92 -7.61
C HIS A 12 -2.45 4.17 -6.86
N ILE A 13 -1.18 4.33 -7.26
CA ILE A 13 -0.03 3.76 -6.56
C ILE A 13 0.46 4.76 -5.52
N THR A 14 0.31 4.42 -4.24
CA THR A 14 0.72 5.26 -3.09
C THR A 14 0.15 6.70 -3.12
N PRO A 15 -1.17 6.90 -3.28
CA PRO A 15 -1.78 8.23 -3.42
C PRO A 15 -1.53 9.14 -2.21
N SER A 16 -1.49 8.57 -1.00
CA SER A 16 -1.21 9.28 0.25
C SER A 16 0.30 9.42 0.56
N GLY A 17 1.18 9.06 -0.38
CA GLY A 17 2.63 9.06 -0.20
C GLY A 17 3.21 7.79 0.43
N GLY A 18 4.48 7.52 0.12
CA GLY A 18 5.21 6.32 0.54
C GLY A 18 6.16 6.54 1.73
N ALA A 19 6.91 5.48 2.08
CA ALA A 19 7.89 5.52 3.17
C ALA A 19 9.06 6.50 2.93
N ILE A 20 9.31 6.93 1.68
CA ILE A 20 10.33 7.93 1.35
C ILE A 20 9.99 9.29 1.97
N VAL A 21 8.70 9.67 1.95
CA VAL A 21 8.24 10.96 2.48
C VAL A 21 7.80 10.83 3.94
N LEU A 22 7.16 9.72 4.28
CA LEU A 22 6.57 9.49 5.61
C LEU A 22 7.51 8.80 6.60
N GLY A 23 8.67 8.35 6.14
CA GLY A 23 9.60 7.53 6.90
C GLY A 23 9.16 6.05 7.02
N HIS A 24 10.10 5.25 7.54
CA HIS A 24 9.91 3.82 7.75
C HIS A 24 10.10 3.47 9.23
N ARG A 25 8.99 3.44 9.98
CA ARG A 25 8.95 2.88 11.34
C ARG A 25 8.65 1.39 11.20
N LEU A 26 9.65 0.52 11.39
CA LEU A 26 9.57 -0.93 11.12
C LEU A 26 8.29 -1.59 11.68
N GLY A 27 8.00 -1.41 12.96
CA GLY A 27 6.82 -2.02 13.61
C GLY A 27 5.46 -1.40 13.24
N MET A 28 5.43 -0.18 12.69
CA MET A 28 4.19 0.53 12.35
C MET A 28 3.89 0.51 10.85
N SER A 29 4.90 0.28 10.01
CA SER A 29 4.77 0.46 8.56
C SER A 29 3.69 -0.42 7.94
N GLY A 30 3.51 -1.66 8.42
CA GLY A 30 2.43 -2.51 7.94
C GLY A 30 1.04 -1.99 8.28
N ALA A 31 0.80 -1.61 9.54
CA ALA A 31 -0.46 -1.01 9.96
C ALA A 31 -0.74 0.31 9.22
N ARG A 32 0.30 1.13 8.98
CA ARG A 32 0.18 2.39 8.23
C ARG A 32 -0.21 2.14 6.77
N ILE A 33 0.49 1.26 6.06
CA ILE A 33 0.22 1.00 4.63
C ILE A 33 -1.19 0.43 4.46
N THR A 34 -1.56 -0.57 5.27
CA THR A 34 -2.90 -1.18 5.22
C THR A 34 -3.99 -0.20 5.65
N GLY A 35 -3.77 0.59 6.70
CA GLY A 35 -4.70 1.60 7.19
C GLY A 35 -4.93 2.72 6.18
N SER A 36 -3.87 3.23 5.54
CA SER A 36 -3.97 4.18 4.45
C SER A 36 -4.75 3.60 3.26
N ALA A 37 -4.50 2.34 2.88
CA ALA A 37 -5.25 1.68 1.81
C ALA A 37 -6.76 1.53 2.14
N ALA A 38 -7.09 1.20 3.39
CA ALA A 38 -8.47 1.15 3.86
C ALA A 38 -9.15 2.53 3.86
N LEU A 39 -8.42 3.56 4.28
CA LEU A 39 -8.91 4.94 4.27
C LEU A 39 -9.18 5.42 2.85
N GLU A 40 -8.24 5.19 1.92
CA GLU A 40 -8.38 5.52 0.49
C GLU A 40 -9.54 4.76 -0.18
N LEU A 41 -9.81 3.51 0.23
CA LEU A 41 -10.99 2.76 -0.22
C LEU A 41 -12.28 3.45 0.20
N SER A 42 -12.34 3.88 1.45
CA SER A 42 -13.51 4.54 2.03
C SER A 42 -13.73 5.92 1.39
N LEU A 43 -12.69 6.74 1.30
CA LEU A 43 -12.75 8.12 0.79
C LEU A 43 -13.06 8.19 -0.71
N ASN A 44 -12.46 7.31 -1.51
CA ASN A 44 -12.60 7.34 -2.97
C ASN A 44 -13.71 6.41 -3.49
N ASN A 45 -14.50 5.80 -2.61
CA ASN A 45 -15.57 4.87 -2.95
C ASN A 45 -15.09 3.70 -3.86
N ASN A 46 -13.83 3.30 -3.70
CA ASN A 46 -13.23 2.20 -4.44
C ASN A 46 -13.70 0.85 -3.88
N LYS A 47 -13.68 -0.20 -4.72
CA LYS A 47 -14.12 -1.55 -4.32
C LYS A 47 -13.00 -2.36 -3.69
N LYS A 48 -11.78 -2.25 -4.21
CA LYS A 48 -10.63 -3.09 -3.83
C LYS A 48 -9.37 -2.25 -3.68
N ALA A 49 -8.54 -2.61 -2.70
CA ALA A 49 -7.17 -2.10 -2.57
C ALA A 49 -6.20 -3.23 -2.21
N LEU A 50 -4.94 -3.02 -2.57
CA LEU A 50 -3.84 -3.93 -2.27
C LEU A 50 -2.78 -3.18 -1.47
N ALA A 51 -2.49 -3.68 -0.27
CA ALA A 51 -1.38 -3.23 0.56
C ALA A 51 -0.27 -4.29 0.51
N THR A 52 0.94 -3.91 0.09
CA THR A 52 2.08 -4.82 0.05
C THR A 52 3.33 -4.17 0.62
N MET A 53 4.16 -4.97 1.30
CA MET A 53 5.41 -4.54 1.90
C MET A 53 6.42 -5.67 1.89
N CYS A 54 7.70 -5.33 1.69
CA CYS A 54 8.80 -6.23 1.96
C CYS A 54 9.24 -6.05 3.42
N PHE A 55 9.61 -7.14 4.07
CA PHE A 55 10.30 -7.11 5.36
C PHE A 55 11.55 -8.01 5.24
N GLY A 56 12.46 -7.97 6.22
CA GLY A 56 13.81 -8.55 6.09
C GLY A 56 13.83 -10.00 5.58
N ILE A 57 15.02 -10.46 5.17
CA ILE A 57 15.30 -11.82 4.67
C ILE A 57 14.49 -12.25 3.43
N GLU A 58 14.33 -11.36 2.44
CA GLU A 58 13.67 -11.64 1.15
C GLU A 58 12.17 -12.03 1.28
N GLN A 59 11.50 -11.55 2.33
CA GLN A 59 10.09 -11.85 2.58
C GLN A 59 9.19 -10.66 2.24
N GLY A 60 7.94 -10.97 1.89
CA GLY A 60 6.93 -9.98 1.59
C GLY A 60 5.57 -10.39 2.10
N ILE A 61 4.76 -9.40 2.47
CA ILE A 61 3.35 -9.57 2.84
C ILE A 61 2.51 -8.78 1.84
N ALA A 62 1.40 -9.36 1.43
CA ALA A 62 0.36 -8.69 0.65
C ALA A 62 -1.00 -8.92 1.31
N ILE A 63 -1.77 -7.86 1.45
CA ILE A 63 -3.11 -7.83 2.04
C ILE A 63 -4.05 -7.19 1.03
N THR A 64 -5.10 -7.92 0.68
CA THR A 64 -6.19 -7.41 -0.16
C THR A 64 -7.33 -6.95 0.73
N LEU A 65 -7.83 -5.76 0.47
CA LEU A 65 -8.97 -5.17 1.16
C LEU A 65 -10.12 -5.01 0.16
N GLU A 66 -11.33 -5.34 0.59
CA GLU A 66 -12.56 -5.14 -0.17
C GLU A 66 -13.56 -4.39 0.69
N ARG A 67 -14.18 -3.37 0.10
CA ARG A 67 -15.24 -2.61 0.76
C ARG A 67 -16.59 -3.22 0.39
N SER A 68 -17.30 -3.70 1.41
CA SER A 68 -18.68 -4.17 1.34
C SER A 68 -19.69 -3.03 1.25
#